data_AF-A0A8H5U4N6-F1
#
_entry.id   AF-A0A8H5U4N6-F1
#
_cell.length_a   1.000
_cell.length_b   1.000
_cell.length_c   1.000
_cell.angle_alpha   90.00
_cell.angle_beta   90.00
_cell.angle_gamma   90.00
#
_symmetry.space_group_name_H-M   'P 1'
#
loop_
_entity.id
_entity.type
_entity.pdbx_description
1 polymer ?
#
loop_
_entity_poly.entity_id
_entity_poly.type
_entity_poly.pdbx_seq_one_letter_code
_entity_poly.pdbx_strand_id
1 'polypeptide(L)'
;MPTPESEQFKAQKPTVPPTFNGVDYDDTKAFKAAEDALIREQWVGAMMTRLVGEELNKCYVREGVNHLENCGHLRERYLQLLKTNKIKGTKFLQQNYVDQKDQELDLAAKVHTSDKIAKLNHGRFSSYHDLSVSAHQNMVKQSSDLNFEPRHTSSPTNPPPAIIMFCTRCLRATSLRRSQPILRQFSTTTNFRSAEPQLSTPVTAPGEAQKDVPAARSSCAPGTVLNGLNYTKGGQDPVAKNDDEYPEWLWSCLEVLKKSADSADADAGDEFSKSKKQRKLAAKRQKTLEAKLLAEGNLEALAPKIPLQRQSVNILGEENRGVEHNVEAAQKREELKKAMRKERRAKIKETNYLKSM
;
A
#
# COMPACT_ATOMS: atom_id res chain seq x y z
N MET A 1 4.87 -44.48 12.83
CA MET A 1 4.95 -44.34 11.36
C MET A 1 4.49 -42.94 10.99
N PRO A 2 5.09 -42.27 9.99
CA PRO A 2 4.57 -41.00 9.53
C PRO A 2 3.14 -41.21 9.01
N THR A 3 2.21 -40.37 9.48
CA THR A 3 0.84 -40.34 9.00
C THR A 3 0.83 -40.03 7.50
N PRO A 4 0.02 -40.73 6.69
CA PRO A 4 -0.08 -40.44 5.26
C PRO A 4 -0.58 -39.01 5.05
N GLU A 5 0.13 -38.26 4.21
CA GLU A 5 -0.25 -36.88 3.86
C GLU A 5 -1.58 -36.85 3.11
N SER A 6 -2.48 -35.95 3.50
CA SER A 6 -3.77 -35.75 2.83
C SER A 6 -3.60 -35.19 1.42
N GLU A 7 -4.54 -35.49 0.52
CA GLU A 7 -4.53 -34.99 -0.86
C GLU A 7 -4.55 -33.45 -0.91
N GLN A 8 -5.27 -32.82 0.03
CA GLN A 8 -5.33 -31.36 0.18
C GLN A 8 -3.95 -30.77 0.54
N PHE A 9 -3.18 -31.43 1.39
CA PHE A 9 -1.84 -30.98 1.76
C PHE A 9 -0.88 -31.06 0.57
N LYS A 10 -0.94 -32.16 -0.20
CA LYS A 10 -0.15 -32.32 -1.43
C LYS A 10 -0.49 -31.27 -2.48
N ALA A 11 -1.76 -30.89 -2.61
CA ALA A 11 -2.21 -29.86 -3.54
C ALA A 11 -1.76 -28.44 -3.14
N GLN A 12 -1.64 -28.15 -1.83
CA GLN A 12 -1.25 -26.83 -1.33
C GLN A 12 0.26 -26.63 -1.16
N LYS A 13 1.03 -27.73 -1.16
CA LYS A 13 2.48 -27.69 -1.02
C LYS A 13 3.11 -26.90 -2.19
N PRO A 14 4.03 -25.96 -1.92
CA PRO A 14 4.72 -25.25 -2.98
C PRO A 14 5.53 -26.24 -3.83
N THR A 15 5.37 -26.16 -5.15
CA THR A 15 6.13 -26.98 -6.12
C THR A 15 7.58 -26.53 -6.24
N VAL A 16 7.87 -25.27 -5.92
CA VAL A 16 9.18 -24.63 -6.08
C VAL A 16 9.94 -24.72 -4.74
N PRO A 17 11.26 -25.02 -4.75
CA PRO A 17 12.08 -24.96 -3.55
C PRO A 17 12.08 -23.55 -2.92
N PRO A 18 12.29 -23.43 -1.59
CA PRO A 18 12.29 -22.16 -0.87
C PRO A 18 13.62 -21.38 -1.07
N THR A 19 14.04 -21.22 -2.32
CA THR A 19 15.28 -20.55 -2.72
C THR A 19 15.04 -19.70 -3.96
N PHE A 20 15.78 -18.60 -4.11
CA PHE A 20 15.74 -17.78 -5.33
C PHE A 20 16.73 -18.26 -6.40
N ASN A 21 17.59 -19.23 -6.08
CA ASN A 21 18.60 -19.77 -6.98
C ASN A 21 17.93 -20.48 -8.17
N GLY A 22 18.35 -20.13 -9.39
CA GLY A 22 17.85 -20.71 -10.64
C GLY A 22 16.44 -20.24 -11.06
N VAL A 23 15.84 -19.27 -10.35
CA VAL A 23 14.53 -18.71 -10.69
C VAL A 23 14.72 -17.47 -11.59
N ASP A 24 14.04 -17.44 -12.74
CA ASP A 24 14.04 -16.26 -13.61
C ASP A 24 13.26 -15.09 -12.97
N TYR A 25 13.95 -13.97 -12.73
CA TYR A 25 13.36 -12.77 -12.15
C TYR A 25 12.45 -12.01 -13.12
N ASP A 26 12.56 -12.24 -14.44
CA ASP A 26 11.67 -11.63 -15.43
C ASP A 26 10.31 -12.37 -15.50
N ASP A 27 10.24 -13.65 -15.09
CA ASP A 27 8.96 -14.36 -14.93
C ASP A 27 8.31 -14.06 -13.58
N THR A 28 7.32 -13.16 -13.62
CA THR A 28 6.54 -12.77 -12.43
C THR A 28 5.91 -13.93 -11.68
N LYS A 29 5.54 -15.03 -12.34
CA LYS A 29 4.88 -16.17 -11.69
C LYS A 29 5.88 -17.02 -10.93
N ALA A 30 7.00 -17.38 -11.56
CA ALA A 30 8.07 -18.15 -10.94
C ALA A 30 8.69 -17.38 -9.76
N PHE A 31 8.95 -16.09 -9.95
CA PHE A 31 9.47 -15.21 -8.90
C PHE A 31 8.54 -15.14 -7.68
N LYS A 32 7.23 -14.98 -7.90
CA LYS A 32 6.25 -14.93 -6.80
C LYS A 32 6.07 -16.28 -6.12
N ALA A 33 6.11 -17.37 -6.86
CA ALA A 33 6.05 -18.71 -6.28
C ALA A 33 7.27 -18.99 -5.37
N ALA A 34 8.48 -18.57 -5.77
CA ALA A 34 9.68 -18.68 -4.95
C ALA A 34 9.62 -17.77 -3.71
N GLU A 35 9.12 -16.53 -3.87
CA GLU A 35 8.92 -15.60 -2.76
C GLU A 35 7.95 -16.17 -1.71
N ASP A 36 6.82 -16.71 -2.17
CA ASP A 36 5.81 -17.31 -1.31
C ASP A 36 6.34 -18.58 -0.60
N ALA A 37 7.09 -19.42 -1.30
CA ALA A 37 7.70 -20.62 -0.72
C ALA A 37 8.66 -20.25 0.42
N LEU A 38 9.50 -19.24 0.23
CA LEU A 38 10.46 -18.78 1.22
C LEU A 38 9.78 -18.16 2.45
N ILE A 39 8.75 -17.34 2.22
CA ILE A 39 7.95 -16.76 3.30
C ILE A 39 7.28 -17.86 4.11
N ARG A 40 6.67 -18.87 3.46
CA ARG A 40 6.04 -20.00 4.16
C ARG A 40 7.01 -20.74 5.05
N GLU A 41 8.21 -21.08 4.57
CA GLU A 41 9.22 -21.75 5.39
C GLU A 41 9.67 -20.91 6.60
N GLN A 42 9.82 -19.59 6.42
CA GLN A 42 10.09 -18.68 7.55
C GLN A 42 8.97 -18.72 8.59
N TRP A 43 7.70 -18.75 8.16
CA TRP A 43 6.56 -18.87 9.07
C TRP A 43 6.45 -20.25 9.72
N VAL A 44 6.80 -21.33 9.02
CA VAL A 44 6.89 -22.68 9.58
C VAL A 44 7.93 -22.72 10.69
N GLY A 45 9.11 -22.16 10.49
CA GLY A 45 10.14 -22.04 11.53
C GLY A 45 9.69 -21.22 12.74
N ALA A 46 8.95 -20.12 12.51
CA ALA A 46 8.35 -19.33 13.57
C ALA A 46 7.27 -20.11 14.35
N MET A 47 6.43 -20.89 13.64
CA MET A 47 5.41 -21.74 14.25
C MET A 47 6.03 -22.87 15.08
N MET A 48 7.09 -23.51 14.57
CA MET A 48 7.87 -24.51 15.31
C MET A 48 8.43 -23.93 16.61
N THR A 49 8.93 -22.70 16.56
CA THR A 49 9.44 -22.00 17.76
C THR A 49 8.32 -21.74 18.77
N ARG A 50 7.12 -21.35 18.31
CA ARG A 50 5.94 -21.19 19.18
C ARG A 50 5.50 -22.49 19.85
N LEU A 51 5.41 -23.58 19.08
CA LEU A 51 5.03 -24.90 19.61
C LEU A 51 5.98 -25.36 20.71
N VAL A 52 7.30 -25.24 20.49
CA VAL A 52 8.29 -25.57 21.52
C VAL A 52 8.14 -24.67 22.74
N GLY A 53 7.81 -23.39 22.56
CA GLY A 53 7.50 -22.48 23.67
C GLY A 53 6.26 -22.88 24.48
N GLU A 54 5.20 -23.37 23.83
CA GLU A 54 4.01 -23.89 24.51
C GLU A 54 4.29 -25.18 25.27
N GLU A 55 5.06 -26.11 24.69
CA GLU A 55 5.51 -27.33 25.36
C GLU A 55 6.41 -27.02 26.56
N LEU A 56 7.32 -26.05 26.41
CA LEU A 56 8.14 -25.55 27.49
C LEU A 56 7.27 -25.01 28.62
N ASN A 57 6.30 -24.14 28.33
CA ASN A 57 5.37 -23.62 29.34
C ASN A 57 4.60 -24.73 30.06
N LYS A 58 4.12 -25.75 29.32
CA LYS A 58 3.48 -26.93 29.93
C LYS A 58 4.43 -27.70 30.85
N CYS A 59 5.71 -27.82 30.48
CA CYS A 59 6.74 -28.44 31.33
C CYS A 59 6.96 -27.65 32.62
N TYR A 60 7.10 -26.31 32.52
CA TYR A 60 7.24 -25.44 33.70
C TYR A 60 6.07 -25.58 34.68
N VAL A 61 4.83 -25.63 34.18
CA VAL A 61 3.63 -25.77 35.02
C VAL A 61 3.55 -27.16 35.66
N ARG A 62 3.95 -28.22 34.95
CA ARG A 62 3.87 -29.61 35.44
C ARG A 62 4.94 -29.94 36.47
N GLU A 63 6.18 -29.54 36.21
CA GLU A 63 7.35 -29.89 37.04
C GLU A 63 7.53 -28.93 38.23
N GLY A 64 7.00 -27.71 38.15
CA GLY A 64 7.05 -26.72 39.23
C GLY A 64 8.49 -26.38 39.63
N VAL A 65 8.89 -26.73 40.85
CA VAL A 65 10.23 -26.43 41.39
C VAL A 65 11.33 -27.17 40.62
N ASN A 66 11.04 -28.33 40.05
CA ASN A 66 12.03 -29.20 39.38
C ASN A 66 12.26 -28.88 37.89
N HIS A 67 11.69 -27.79 37.37
CA HIS A 67 11.77 -27.44 35.95
C HIS A 67 13.20 -27.21 35.43
N LEU A 68 14.17 -26.89 36.30
CA LEU A 68 15.55 -26.62 35.91
C LEU A 68 16.27 -27.88 35.36
N GLU A 69 16.00 -29.04 35.97
CA GLU A 69 16.58 -30.32 35.57
C GLU A 69 15.77 -30.95 34.42
N ASN A 70 14.44 -30.99 34.55
CA ASN A 70 13.58 -31.72 33.63
C ASN A 70 13.26 -30.96 32.33
N CYS A 71 13.14 -29.63 32.35
CA CYS A 71 12.76 -28.83 31.18
C CYS A 71 13.96 -28.27 30.38
N GLY A 72 15.20 -28.63 30.75
CA GLY A 72 16.43 -28.09 30.12
C GLY A 72 16.51 -28.34 28.62
N HIS A 73 16.16 -29.54 28.15
CA HIS A 73 16.22 -29.92 26.74
C HIS A 73 15.26 -29.10 25.86
N LEU A 74 14.05 -28.80 26.35
CA LEU A 74 13.08 -27.94 25.64
C LEU A 74 13.58 -26.49 25.58
N ARG A 75 14.20 -26.00 26.67
CA ARG A 75 14.78 -24.65 26.73
C ARG A 75 15.91 -24.50 25.72
N GLU A 76 16.83 -25.47 25.67
CA GLU A 76 17.96 -25.44 24.73
C GLU A 76 17.49 -25.49 23.28
N ARG A 77 16.54 -26.38 22.98
CA ARG A 77 15.92 -26.45 21.65
C ARG A 77 15.23 -25.14 21.28
N TYR A 78 14.50 -24.53 22.21
CA TYR A 78 13.85 -23.23 22.01
C TYR A 78 14.88 -22.13 21.68
N LEU A 79 15.98 -22.07 22.44
CA LEU A 79 17.07 -21.11 22.19
C LEU A 79 17.76 -21.34 20.84
N GLN A 80 17.96 -22.59 20.45
CA GLN A 80 18.53 -22.94 19.14
C GLN A 80 17.61 -22.50 17.99
N LEU A 81 16.30 -22.73 18.12
CA LEU A 81 15.30 -22.29 17.13
C LEU A 81 15.20 -20.78 17.07
N LEU A 82 15.27 -20.07 18.20
CA LEU A 82 15.29 -18.61 18.23
C LEU A 82 16.50 -17.99 17.51
N LYS A 83 17.65 -18.68 17.48
CA LYS A 83 18.84 -18.23 16.76
C LYS A 83 18.69 -18.41 15.25
N THR A 84 18.10 -19.53 14.83
CA THR A 84 18.04 -19.97 13.43
C THR A 84 16.82 -19.43 12.68
N ASN A 85 15.62 -19.54 13.27
CA ASN A 85 14.33 -19.33 12.62
C ASN A 85 13.80 -17.88 12.73
N LYS A 86 14.69 -16.88 12.68
CA LYS A 86 14.26 -15.48 12.66
C LYS A 86 13.67 -15.11 11.29
N ILE A 87 12.51 -14.47 11.28
CA ILE A 87 11.88 -13.94 10.08
C ILE A 87 12.71 -12.75 9.58
N LYS A 88 13.40 -12.92 8.43
CA LYS A 88 14.29 -11.90 7.83
C LYS A 88 13.70 -11.27 6.57
N GLY A 89 12.56 -11.76 6.09
CA GLY A 89 11.95 -11.34 4.83
C GLY A 89 12.71 -11.84 3.61
N THR A 90 12.25 -11.46 2.42
CA THR A 90 12.75 -11.96 1.12
C THR A 90 13.75 -11.02 0.46
N LYS A 91 13.67 -9.71 0.75
CA LYS A 91 14.46 -8.65 0.11
C LYS A 91 15.97 -8.83 0.25
N PHE A 92 16.46 -9.32 1.39
CA PHE A 92 17.88 -9.53 1.60
C PHE A 92 18.45 -10.58 0.65
N LEU A 93 17.73 -11.70 0.46
CA LEU A 93 18.13 -12.79 -0.43
C LEU A 93 17.94 -12.43 -1.92
N GLN A 94 17.03 -11.51 -2.24
CA GLN A 94 16.88 -11.00 -3.61
C GLN A 94 18.04 -10.11 -4.04
N GLN A 95 18.71 -9.45 -3.09
CA GLN A 95 19.76 -8.47 -3.37
C GLN A 95 21.17 -9.01 -3.17
N ASN A 96 21.34 -10.07 -2.39
CA ASN A 96 22.64 -10.59 -2.00
C ASN A 96 22.67 -12.11 -2.18
N TYR A 97 23.73 -12.60 -2.80
CA TYR A 97 24.07 -14.02 -2.80
C TYR A 97 24.69 -14.39 -1.46
N VAL A 98 24.24 -15.51 -0.88
CA VAL A 98 24.80 -16.05 0.36
C VAL A 98 26.08 -16.83 0.05
N ASP A 99 26.05 -17.63 -1.02
CA ASP A 99 27.17 -18.45 -1.47
C ASP A 99 27.64 -18.06 -2.88
N GLN A 100 28.96 -18.11 -3.12
CA GLN A 100 29.56 -17.80 -4.43
C GLN A 100 29.13 -18.80 -5.51
N LYS A 101 28.87 -20.06 -5.14
CA LYS A 101 28.38 -21.10 -6.06
C LYS A 101 27.00 -20.75 -6.63
N ASP A 102 26.13 -20.18 -5.81
CA ASP A 102 24.79 -19.75 -6.23
C ASP A 102 24.88 -18.59 -7.21
N GLN A 103 25.81 -17.66 -6.97
CA GLN A 103 26.10 -16.57 -7.89
C GLN A 103 26.57 -17.08 -9.25
N GLU A 104 27.47 -18.07 -9.28
CA GLU A 104 27.95 -18.67 -10.53
C GLU A 104 26.84 -19.39 -11.30
N LEU A 105 25.97 -20.13 -10.60
CA LEU A 105 24.82 -20.82 -11.20
C LEU A 105 23.82 -19.83 -11.80
N ASP A 106 23.49 -18.75 -11.10
CA ASP A 106 22.54 -17.74 -11.58
C ASP A 106 23.10 -16.90 -12.73
N LEU A 107 24.41 -16.62 -12.71
CA LEU A 107 25.11 -15.99 -13.83
C LEU A 107 25.17 -16.91 -15.06
N ALA A 108 25.42 -18.20 -14.86
CA ALA A 108 25.40 -19.20 -15.94
C ALA A 108 23.99 -19.35 -16.54
N ALA A 109 22.94 -19.29 -15.70
CA ALA A 109 21.55 -19.38 -16.11
C ALA A 109 20.99 -18.07 -16.70
N LYS A 110 21.69 -16.92 -16.60
CA LYS A 110 21.27 -15.60 -17.11
C LYS A 110 19.90 -15.13 -16.58
N VAL A 111 19.63 -15.47 -15.33
CA VAL A 111 18.32 -15.26 -14.64
C VAL A 111 18.29 -13.98 -13.79
N HIS A 112 19.42 -13.28 -13.64
CA HIS A 112 19.53 -12.11 -12.76
C HIS A 112 19.24 -10.78 -13.48
N THR A 113 18.64 -9.84 -12.74
CA THR A 113 18.19 -8.52 -13.24
C THR A 113 19.30 -7.63 -13.83
N SER A 114 20.57 -7.89 -13.51
CA SER A 114 21.74 -7.20 -14.09
C SER A 114 21.82 -7.37 -15.61
N ASP A 115 21.29 -8.47 -16.13
CA ASP A 115 21.31 -8.75 -17.58
C ASP A 115 20.21 -8.01 -18.33
N LYS A 116 19.26 -7.37 -17.65
CA LYS A 116 18.19 -6.60 -18.30
C LYS A 116 18.74 -5.42 -19.10
N ILE A 117 19.77 -4.75 -18.56
CA ILE A 117 20.44 -3.64 -19.24
C ILE A 117 21.26 -4.17 -20.43
N ALA A 118 21.95 -5.31 -20.29
CA ALA A 118 22.69 -5.95 -21.37
C ALA A 118 21.76 -6.45 -22.49
N LYS A 119 20.63 -7.08 -22.16
CA LYS A 119 19.58 -7.52 -23.10
C LYS A 119 18.96 -6.33 -23.85
N LEU A 120 18.65 -5.23 -23.16
CA LEU A 120 18.15 -4.00 -23.78
C LEU A 120 19.19 -3.35 -24.72
N ASN A 121 20.47 -3.41 -24.36
CA ASN A 121 21.56 -2.89 -25.20
C ASN A 121 21.85 -3.80 -26.42
N HIS A 122 21.72 -5.12 -26.30
CA HIS A 122 21.83 -6.05 -27.45
C HIS A 122 20.79 -5.76 -28.54
N GLY A 123 19.53 -5.48 -28.16
CA GLY A 123 18.49 -5.10 -29.12
C GLY A 123 18.73 -3.73 -29.79
N ARG A 124 19.47 -2.83 -29.13
CA ARG A 124 19.76 -1.47 -29.62
C ARG A 124 20.99 -1.39 -30.53
N PHE A 125 21.97 -2.28 -30.35
CA PHE A 125 23.21 -2.31 -31.15
C PHE A 125 23.21 -3.37 -32.27
N SER A 126 22.26 -4.32 -32.28
CA SER A 126 22.14 -5.30 -33.37
C SER A 126 21.81 -4.66 -34.73
N SER A 127 21.21 -3.46 -34.76
CA SER A 127 20.91 -2.74 -36.00
C SER A 127 22.12 -2.03 -36.63
N TYR A 128 23.28 -2.04 -35.96
CA TYR A 128 24.50 -1.38 -36.46
C TYR A 128 25.54 -2.35 -37.04
N HIS A 129 25.38 -3.66 -36.82
CA HIS A 129 26.35 -4.65 -37.30
C HIS A 129 26.10 -5.11 -38.76
N ASP A 130 24.89 -4.92 -39.29
CA ASP A 130 24.58 -5.22 -40.70
C ASP A 130 25.08 -4.16 -41.69
N LEU A 131 25.56 -3.01 -41.21
CA LEU A 131 26.13 -1.94 -42.05
C LEU A 131 27.67 -1.92 -42.08
N SER A 132 28.36 -2.68 -41.21
CA SER A 132 29.84 -2.62 -41.13
C SER A 132 30.58 -3.76 -41.82
N VAL A 133 29.89 -4.82 -42.27
CA VAL A 133 30.54 -5.95 -42.95
C VAL A 133 30.78 -5.68 -44.46
N SER A 134 30.14 -4.66 -45.05
CA SER A 134 30.31 -4.37 -46.48
C SER A 134 31.44 -3.38 -46.83
N ALA A 135 32.15 -2.83 -45.83
CA ALA A 135 33.15 -1.76 -46.03
C ALA A 135 34.62 -2.19 -45.86
N HIS A 136 34.90 -3.47 -45.56
CA HIS A 136 36.27 -3.97 -45.31
C HIS A 136 36.84 -4.86 -46.43
N GLN A 137 36.32 -4.78 -47.66
CA GLN A 137 36.82 -5.57 -48.80
C GLN A 137 37.36 -4.73 -49.98
N ASN A 138 37.68 -3.46 -49.76
CA ASN A 138 38.35 -2.63 -50.77
C ASN A 138 39.31 -1.65 -50.09
N MET A 139 40.53 -2.10 -49.81
CA MET A 139 41.76 -1.30 -49.83
C MET A 139 42.95 -2.18 -49.42
N VAL A 140 43.32 -3.10 -50.31
CA VAL A 140 44.66 -3.70 -50.33
C VAL A 140 45.24 -3.43 -51.70
N LYS A 141 46.06 -2.38 -51.82
CA LYS A 141 47.19 -2.30 -52.76
C LYS A 141 47.98 -1.00 -52.55
N GLN A 142 49.30 -1.19 -52.52
CA GLN A 142 50.40 -0.20 -52.59
C GLN A 142 50.58 0.66 -51.33
N SER A 143 51.79 0.85 -50.79
CA SER A 143 53.15 0.52 -51.24
C SER A 143 54.14 0.68 -50.08
N SER A 144 55.30 0.11 -50.30
CA SER A 144 56.53 -0.06 -49.54
C SER A 144 57.24 1.18 -48.97
N ASP A 145 58.03 0.91 -47.92
CA ASP A 145 59.28 1.54 -47.46
C ASP A 145 59.25 2.91 -46.77
N LEU A 146 59.54 2.92 -45.46
CA LEU A 146 60.84 3.34 -44.90
C LEU A 146 60.84 3.24 -43.36
N ASN A 147 61.93 2.69 -42.82
CA ASN A 147 62.26 2.58 -41.39
C ASN A 147 62.74 3.92 -40.82
N PHE A 148 62.26 4.32 -39.63
CA PHE A 148 63.04 5.13 -38.68
C PHE A 148 62.39 5.10 -37.27
N GLU A 149 63.13 4.60 -36.27
CA GLU A 149 62.95 4.85 -34.83
C GLU A 149 64.18 5.69 -34.39
N PRO A 150 64.11 6.58 -33.36
CA PRO A 150 64.02 6.11 -31.97
C PRO A 150 63.33 7.04 -30.92
N ARG A 151 63.33 6.51 -29.70
CA ARG A 151 62.71 6.85 -28.39
C ARG A 151 62.78 8.27 -27.77
N HIS A 152 61.70 8.55 -27.03
CA HIS A 152 61.47 9.22 -25.71
C HIS A 152 62.14 10.58 -25.35
N THR A 153 61.31 11.58 -24.92
CA THR A 153 61.12 12.05 -23.50
C THR A 153 60.18 13.27 -23.36
N SER A 154 59.29 13.23 -22.34
CA SER A 154 58.71 14.29 -21.46
C SER A 154 58.01 15.60 -21.97
N SER A 155 56.67 15.67 -21.73
CA SER A 155 55.78 16.71 -21.08
C SER A 155 56.06 18.24 -21.15
N PRO A 156 55.12 19.16 -20.75
CA PRO A 156 53.65 19.16 -20.70
C PRO A 156 53.01 20.41 -21.37
N THR A 157 51.68 20.46 -21.57
CA THR A 157 50.81 21.63 -21.28
C THR A 157 49.38 21.39 -21.81
N ASN A 158 48.39 21.52 -20.90
CA ASN A 158 46.96 21.49 -21.21
C ASN A 158 46.49 22.90 -21.62
N PRO A 159 45.71 23.07 -22.70
CA PRO A 159 44.82 24.23 -22.84
C PRO A 159 43.42 23.93 -22.26
N PRO A 160 42.73 24.92 -21.67
CA PRO A 160 41.42 24.73 -21.04
C PRO A 160 40.29 24.52 -22.08
N PRO A 161 39.17 23.87 -21.70
CA PRO A 161 38.05 23.66 -22.60
C PRO A 161 37.29 24.96 -22.88
N ALA A 162 37.03 25.21 -24.16
CA ALA A 162 36.16 26.28 -24.62
C ALA A 162 34.74 26.13 -24.06
N ILE A 163 34.33 27.08 -23.23
CA ILE A 163 32.96 27.24 -22.75
C ILE A 163 32.13 27.79 -23.91
N ILE A 164 31.33 26.93 -24.55
CA ILE A 164 30.31 27.35 -25.51
C ILE A 164 29.17 28.00 -24.72
N MET A 165 29.15 29.33 -24.69
CA MET A 165 28.06 30.12 -24.16
C MET A 165 26.88 30.12 -25.13
N PHE A 166 25.91 29.23 -24.91
CA PHE A 166 24.58 29.38 -25.50
C PHE A 166 23.87 30.57 -24.85
N CYS A 167 23.61 31.62 -25.63
CA CYS A 167 22.86 32.80 -25.20
C CYS A 167 21.39 32.42 -24.94
N THR A 168 21.01 32.29 -23.66
CA THR A 168 19.67 31.92 -23.19
C THR A 168 18.62 33.03 -23.35
N ARG A 169 18.89 34.07 -24.15
CA ARG A 169 18.01 35.24 -24.31
C ARG A 169 17.38 35.39 -25.69
N CYS A 170 17.72 34.54 -26.66
CA CYS A 170 17.19 34.61 -28.03
C CYS A 170 16.12 33.55 -28.39
N LEU A 171 15.66 32.71 -27.45
CA LEU A 171 14.61 31.69 -27.70
C LEU A 171 13.22 32.07 -27.13
N ARG A 172 12.95 33.36 -26.96
CA ARG A 172 11.60 33.87 -26.66
C ARG A 172 11.20 34.98 -27.62
N ALA A 173 10.83 34.60 -28.84
CA ALA A 173 9.80 35.33 -29.60
C ALA A 173 9.33 34.47 -30.77
N THR A 174 8.04 34.61 -31.09
CA THR A 174 7.31 34.09 -32.25
C THR A 174 6.85 32.63 -32.20
N SER A 175 5.63 32.44 -31.68
CA SER A 175 4.59 31.66 -32.39
C SER A 175 3.22 31.97 -31.76
N LEU A 176 2.51 32.91 -32.38
CA LEU A 176 1.09 33.10 -32.17
C LEU A 176 0.32 32.00 -32.90
N ARG A 177 -0.52 31.30 -32.14
CA ARG A 177 -1.84 30.72 -32.46
C ARG A 177 -2.05 30.13 -33.87
N ARG A 178 -2.29 28.82 -33.91
CA ARG A 178 -3.41 28.25 -34.68
C ARG A 178 -4.10 27.16 -33.86
N SER A 179 -5.27 27.48 -33.31
CA SER A 179 -6.19 26.50 -32.75
C SER A 179 -6.88 25.75 -33.90
N GLN A 180 -6.90 24.43 -33.82
CA GLN A 180 -7.82 23.59 -34.57
C GLN A 180 -8.64 22.79 -33.55
N PRO A 181 -9.97 22.76 -33.64
CA PRO A 181 -10.79 21.94 -32.76
C PRO A 181 -10.74 20.49 -33.26
N ILE A 182 -10.08 19.61 -32.51
CA ILE A 182 -10.26 18.16 -32.66
C ILE A 182 -11.38 17.77 -31.70
N LEU A 183 -12.59 17.62 -32.23
CA LEU A 183 -13.67 16.88 -31.58
C LEU A 183 -13.23 15.41 -31.47
N ARG A 184 -12.77 15.00 -30.29
CA ARG A 184 -12.73 13.58 -29.91
C ARG A 184 -14.06 13.24 -29.25
N GLN A 185 -14.93 12.58 -30.02
CA GLN A 185 -16.08 11.87 -29.47
C GLN A 185 -15.55 10.68 -28.67
N PHE A 186 -15.73 10.70 -27.36
CA PHE A 186 -15.60 9.49 -26.54
C PHE A 186 -16.92 8.73 -26.63
N SER A 187 -16.92 7.62 -27.35
CA SER A 187 -18.01 6.63 -27.25
C SER A 187 -17.78 5.79 -26.00
N THR A 188 -18.62 5.97 -24.98
CA THR A 188 -18.76 5.00 -23.88
C THR A 188 -19.80 3.98 -24.28
N THR A 189 -19.39 2.85 -24.86
CA THR A 189 -20.24 1.67 -24.95
C THR A 189 -20.30 1.05 -23.56
N THR A 190 -21.35 1.39 -22.81
CA THR A 190 -21.76 0.62 -21.64
C THR A 190 -22.56 -0.57 -22.15
N ASN A 191 -22.15 -1.79 -21.78
CA ASN A 191 -22.99 -2.97 -21.96
C ASN A 191 -24.16 -2.87 -20.98
N PHE A 192 -25.26 -2.25 -21.43
CA PHE A 192 -26.56 -2.44 -20.81
C PHE A 192 -26.93 -3.92 -20.96
N ARG A 193 -27.01 -4.63 -19.84
CA ARG A 193 -27.81 -5.86 -19.77
C ARG A 193 -29.25 -5.45 -20.11
N SER A 194 -29.68 -5.81 -21.32
CA SER A 194 -31.07 -5.75 -21.72
C SER A 194 -31.81 -6.80 -20.89
N ALA A 195 -32.49 -6.34 -19.83
CA ALA A 195 -33.63 -7.05 -19.30
C ALA A 195 -34.84 -6.63 -20.14
N GLU A 196 -35.52 -7.62 -20.68
CA GLU A 196 -36.70 -7.52 -21.52
C GLU A 196 -37.80 -6.69 -20.82
N PRO A 197 -38.40 -5.69 -21.50
CA PRO A 197 -39.54 -4.98 -20.94
C PRO A 197 -40.78 -5.86 -21.07
N GLN A 198 -41.26 -6.42 -19.96
CA GLN A 198 -42.58 -7.04 -19.95
C GLN A 198 -43.65 -5.95 -20.03
N LEU A 199 -44.32 -5.95 -21.17
CA LEU A 199 -45.44 -5.12 -21.54
C LEU A 199 -46.61 -5.38 -20.58
N SER A 200 -46.97 -4.35 -19.83
CA SER A 200 -48.08 -4.34 -18.87
C SER A 200 -49.43 -4.56 -19.57
N THR A 201 -50.20 -5.52 -19.08
CA THR A 201 -51.65 -5.55 -19.28
C THR A 201 -52.32 -4.69 -18.18
N PRO A 202 -53.21 -3.75 -18.52
CA PRO A 202 -53.76 -2.80 -17.54
C PRO A 202 -55.12 -3.27 -16.99
N VAL A 203 -55.18 -3.68 -15.72
CA VAL A 203 -56.43 -3.65 -14.92
C VAL A 203 -56.08 -3.40 -13.45
N THR A 204 -55.93 -2.15 -13.03
CA THR A 204 -56.26 -1.73 -11.65
C THR A 204 -56.57 -0.23 -11.65
N ALA A 205 -57.63 0.14 -10.91
CA ALA A 205 -58.29 1.43 -10.88
C ALA A 205 -57.41 2.60 -10.35
N PRO A 206 -57.72 3.86 -10.69
CA PRO A 206 -56.90 5.01 -10.35
C PRO A 206 -57.14 5.47 -8.90
N GLY A 207 -56.10 5.43 -8.07
CA GLY A 207 -56.19 6.02 -6.74
C GLY A 207 -55.22 5.51 -5.67
N GLU A 208 -53.95 5.21 -5.99
CA GLU A 208 -52.92 5.04 -4.96
C GLU A 208 -51.64 5.78 -5.34
N ALA A 209 -51.27 6.75 -4.50
CA ALA A 209 -50.05 7.52 -4.63
C ALA A 209 -48.83 6.59 -4.43
N GLN A 210 -47.92 6.59 -5.39
CA GLN A 210 -46.62 5.96 -5.23
C GLN A 210 -45.87 6.69 -4.12
N LYS A 211 -45.66 6.03 -2.97
CA LYS A 211 -44.71 6.46 -1.95
C LYS A 211 -43.32 6.40 -2.58
N ASP A 212 -42.65 7.55 -2.64
CA ASP A 212 -41.21 7.63 -2.86
C ASP A 212 -40.51 6.76 -1.80
N VAL A 213 -39.98 5.60 -2.21
CA VAL A 213 -39.17 4.76 -1.33
C VAL A 213 -37.74 5.31 -1.38
N PRO A 214 -37.20 5.90 -0.29
CA PRO A 214 -35.81 6.29 -0.24
C PRO A 214 -34.92 5.05 -0.42
N ALA A 215 -33.77 5.23 -1.07
CA ALA A 215 -32.80 4.16 -1.31
C ALA A 215 -32.58 3.31 -0.04
N ALA A 216 -32.56 1.99 -0.19
CA ALA A 216 -32.39 1.05 0.91
C ALA A 216 -31.14 1.40 1.74
N ARG A 217 -31.33 1.60 3.06
CA ARG A 217 -30.26 2.03 3.97
C ARG A 217 -29.25 0.90 4.22
N SER A 218 -29.71 -0.33 4.27
CA SER A 218 -28.87 -1.51 4.44
C SER A 218 -28.55 -2.21 3.12
N SER A 219 -27.42 -2.92 3.08
CA SER A 219 -27.04 -3.79 1.97
C SER A 219 -27.68 -5.19 2.05
N CYS A 220 -28.22 -5.56 3.21
CA CYS A 220 -28.76 -6.88 3.50
C CYS A 220 -30.29 -6.80 3.53
N ALA A 221 -30.96 -7.48 2.60
CA ALA A 221 -32.42 -7.49 2.56
C ALA A 221 -33.02 -8.16 3.82
N PRO A 222 -34.23 -7.75 4.24
CA PRO A 222 -34.95 -8.42 5.32
C PRO A 222 -35.18 -9.88 4.99
N GLY A 223 -35.09 -10.76 6.00
CA GLY A 223 -35.21 -12.21 5.82
C GLY A 223 -33.92 -12.95 5.47
N THR A 224 -32.79 -12.24 5.31
CA THR A 224 -31.49 -12.87 5.04
C THR A 224 -30.97 -13.62 6.27
N VAL A 225 -30.63 -14.91 6.13
CA VAL A 225 -30.00 -15.70 7.21
C VAL A 225 -28.53 -15.30 7.34
N LEU A 226 -28.12 -14.86 8.54
CA LEU A 226 -26.75 -14.43 8.81
C LEU A 226 -25.89 -15.63 9.24
N ASN A 227 -25.22 -16.23 8.27
CA ASN A 227 -24.47 -17.47 8.44
C ASN A 227 -23.34 -17.34 9.47
N GLY A 228 -23.21 -18.35 10.35
CA GLY A 228 -22.05 -18.53 11.23
C GLY A 228 -22.02 -17.61 12.46
N LEU A 229 -23.17 -17.05 12.85
CA LEU A 229 -23.28 -16.27 14.09
C LEU A 229 -23.70 -17.14 15.28
N ASN A 230 -24.50 -18.19 15.04
CA ASN A 230 -24.90 -19.07 16.13
C ASN A 230 -23.78 -20.07 16.48
N TYR A 231 -23.33 -20.01 17.74
CA TYR A 231 -22.34 -20.93 18.31
C TYR A 231 -22.97 -22.01 19.21
N THR A 232 -24.30 -22.03 19.37
CA THR A 232 -25.02 -23.03 20.17
C THR A 232 -25.38 -24.26 19.33
N LYS A 233 -25.21 -25.45 19.91
CA LYS A 233 -25.56 -26.72 19.24
C LYS A 233 -27.08 -26.81 19.07
N GLY A 234 -27.55 -26.84 17.83
CA GLY A 234 -28.99 -26.95 17.51
C GLY A 234 -29.74 -25.62 17.45
N GLY A 235 -29.08 -24.48 17.58
CA GLY A 235 -29.69 -23.18 17.29
C GLY A 235 -29.69 -22.86 15.79
N GLN A 236 -30.69 -22.12 15.35
CA GLN A 236 -30.75 -21.57 13.99
C GLN A 236 -29.97 -20.24 13.92
N ASP A 237 -29.29 -19.98 12.80
CA ASP A 237 -28.64 -18.68 12.58
C ASP A 237 -29.68 -17.55 12.54
N PRO A 238 -29.38 -16.37 13.12
CA PRO A 238 -30.32 -15.27 13.22
C PRO A 238 -30.66 -14.71 11.83
N VAL A 239 -31.92 -14.38 11.64
CA VAL A 239 -32.46 -13.81 10.40
C VAL A 239 -32.52 -12.29 10.51
N ALA A 240 -32.06 -11.60 9.46
CA ALA A 240 -32.12 -10.14 9.38
C ALA A 240 -33.58 -9.63 9.39
N LYS A 241 -33.84 -8.61 10.21
CA LYS A 241 -35.16 -7.94 10.29
C LYS A 241 -35.25 -6.81 9.25
N ASN A 242 -36.37 -6.09 9.23
CA ASN A 242 -36.50 -4.87 8.43
C ASN A 242 -35.62 -3.74 8.98
N ASP A 243 -35.13 -2.87 8.10
CA ASP A 243 -34.23 -1.76 8.44
C ASP A 243 -34.80 -0.83 9.54
N ASP A 244 -36.12 -0.62 9.56
CA ASP A 244 -36.82 0.26 10.51
C ASP A 244 -36.96 -0.35 11.92
N GLU A 245 -36.87 -1.68 12.04
CA GLU A 245 -36.90 -2.36 13.34
C GLU A 245 -35.55 -2.28 14.06
N TYR A 246 -34.50 -1.90 13.34
CA TYR A 246 -33.18 -1.70 13.92
C TYR A 246 -33.08 -0.30 14.55
N PRO A 247 -32.40 -0.18 15.71
CA PRO A 247 -32.16 1.13 16.33
C PRO A 247 -31.38 2.08 15.41
N GLU A 248 -31.74 3.37 15.41
CA GLU A 248 -31.13 4.39 14.53
C GLU A 248 -29.60 4.52 14.73
N TRP A 249 -29.10 4.31 15.95
CA TRP A 249 -27.67 4.39 16.24
C TRP A 249 -26.83 3.36 15.46
N LEU A 250 -27.43 2.26 14.98
CA LEU A 250 -26.75 1.26 14.16
C LEU A 250 -26.19 1.90 12.88
N TRP A 251 -26.96 2.79 12.27
CA TRP A 251 -26.60 3.46 11.02
C TRP A 251 -25.50 4.51 11.22
N SER A 252 -25.36 5.07 12.43
CA SER A 252 -24.29 6.01 12.79
C SER A 252 -22.98 5.33 13.22
N CYS A 253 -22.95 4.01 13.40
CA CYS A 253 -21.76 3.30 13.90
C CYS A 253 -20.55 3.40 12.95
N LEU A 254 -20.79 3.44 11.63
CA LEU A 254 -19.73 3.58 10.62
C LEU A 254 -19.18 5.01 10.53
N GLU A 255 -19.80 6.01 11.17
CA GLU A 255 -19.27 7.37 11.20
C GLU A 255 -17.90 7.44 11.87
N VAL A 256 -17.55 6.48 12.75
CA VAL A 256 -16.20 6.40 13.35
C VAL A 256 -15.13 6.05 12.30
N LEU A 257 -15.48 5.19 11.34
CA LEU A 257 -14.61 4.85 10.20
C LEU A 257 -14.50 6.04 9.24
N LYS A 258 -15.64 6.67 8.93
CA LYS A 258 -15.69 7.88 8.13
C LYS A 258 -14.85 8.99 8.77
N LYS A 259 -14.90 9.20 10.09
CA LYS A 259 -14.05 10.16 10.82
C LYS A 259 -12.55 9.86 10.71
N SER A 260 -12.16 8.59 10.53
CA SER A 260 -10.76 8.18 10.40
C SER A 260 -10.24 8.25 8.96
N ALA A 261 -11.13 8.09 7.97
CA ALA A 261 -10.82 8.23 6.55
C ALA A 261 -10.94 9.69 6.07
N ASP A 262 -11.96 10.40 6.55
CA ASP A 262 -12.30 11.80 6.22
C ASP A 262 -11.68 12.80 7.21
N SER A 263 -10.66 12.43 8.00
CA SER A 263 -9.77 13.46 8.57
C SER A 263 -8.94 14.17 7.49
N ALA A 264 -9.12 13.78 6.22
CA ALA A 264 -9.01 14.65 5.07
C ALA A 264 -10.43 14.84 4.53
N ASP A 265 -11.02 16.03 4.69
CA ASP A 265 -12.28 16.40 4.05
C ASP A 265 -12.27 15.91 2.59
N ALA A 266 -13.29 15.18 2.15
CA ALA A 266 -13.36 14.60 0.82
C ALA A 266 -13.32 15.66 -0.33
N ASP A 267 -13.40 16.96 0.00
CA ASP A 267 -13.22 18.09 -0.92
C ASP A 267 -11.78 18.68 -0.90
N ALA A 268 -11.02 18.42 0.17
CA ALA A 268 -9.62 18.76 0.30
C ALA A 268 -8.77 17.65 -0.34
N GLY A 269 -8.49 17.79 -1.64
CA GLY A 269 -7.52 16.95 -2.31
C GLY A 269 -6.26 16.81 -1.46
N ASP A 270 -5.91 15.57 -1.13
CA ASP A 270 -4.91 15.21 -0.13
C ASP A 270 -3.61 16.04 -0.26
N GLU A 271 -3.44 17.00 0.65
CA GLU A 271 -2.26 17.87 0.74
C GLU A 271 -0.99 17.05 1.06
N PHE A 272 -1.17 15.87 1.64
CA PHE A 272 -0.13 14.92 1.99
C PHE A 272 -0.01 13.78 0.96
N SER A 273 -0.66 13.91 -0.20
CA SER A 273 -0.56 12.91 -1.26
C SER A 273 0.86 12.76 -1.77
N LYS A 274 1.22 11.51 -2.10
CA LYS A 274 2.49 11.16 -2.73
C LYS A 274 2.68 11.83 -4.10
N SER A 275 1.61 12.29 -4.75
CA SER A 275 1.68 12.93 -6.09
C SER A 275 1.90 14.44 -6.02
N LYS A 276 2.98 14.93 -6.66
CA LYS A 276 3.31 16.37 -6.75
C LYS A 276 2.20 17.22 -7.38
N LYS A 277 1.43 16.67 -8.33
CA LYS A 277 0.32 17.38 -9.00
C LYS A 277 -0.85 17.61 -8.05
N GLN A 278 -1.17 16.62 -7.22
CA GLN A 278 -2.27 16.70 -6.25
C GLN A 278 -1.97 17.72 -5.15
N ARG A 279 -0.74 17.71 -4.61
CA ARG A 279 -0.30 18.74 -3.63
C ARG A 279 -0.39 20.16 -4.16
N LYS A 280 0.02 20.40 -5.42
CA LYS A 280 -0.10 21.73 -6.06
C LYS A 280 -1.55 22.18 -6.23
N LEU A 281 -2.46 21.26 -6.56
CA LEU A 281 -3.89 21.56 -6.68
C LEU A 281 -4.51 21.85 -5.31
N ALA A 282 -4.18 21.05 -4.29
CA ALA A 282 -4.60 21.26 -2.91
C ALA A 282 -4.17 22.63 -2.38
N ALA A 283 -2.88 22.95 -2.51
CA ALA A 283 -2.33 24.24 -2.11
C ALA A 283 -2.93 25.42 -2.89
N LYS A 284 -3.29 25.24 -4.17
CA LYS A 284 -4.04 26.25 -4.92
C LYS A 284 -5.45 26.44 -4.38
N ARG A 285 -6.16 25.35 -4.07
CA ARG A 285 -7.52 25.39 -3.51
C ARG A 285 -7.56 26.09 -2.16
N GLN A 286 -6.64 25.75 -1.25
CA GLN A 286 -6.51 26.42 0.06
C GLN A 286 -6.28 27.91 -0.11
N LYS A 287 -5.30 28.31 -0.92
CA LYS A 287 -5.05 29.74 -1.21
C LYS A 287 -6.27 30.44 -1.80
N THR A 288 -7.04 29.78 -2.66
CA THR A 288 -8.28 30.37 -3.19
C THR A 288 -9.38 30.48 -2.15
N LEU A 289 -9.52 29.53 -1.23
CA LEU A 289 -10.49 29.59 -0.14
C LEU A 289 -10.11 30.67 0.87
N GLU A 290 -8.85 30.74 1.27
CA GLU A 290 -8.31 31.80 2.12
C GLU A 290 -8.50 33.18 1.49
N ALA A 291 -8.18 33.34 0.19
CA ALA A 291 -8.39 34.59 -0.52
C ALA A 291 -9.88 34.97 -0.60
N LYS A 292 -10.79 34.00 -0.73
CA LYS A 292 -12.24 34.25 -0.70
C LYS A 292 -12.70 34.69 0.69
N LEU A 293 -12.30 33.98 1.75
CA LEU A 293 -12.64 34.36 3.13
C LEU A 293 -12.09 35.75 3.49
N LEU A 294 -10.87 36.07 3.04
CA LEU A 294 -10.29 37.40 3.17
C LEU A 294 -11.07 38.46 2.38
N ALA A 295 -11.51 38.15 1.16
CA ALA A 295 -12.31 39.06 0.33
C ALA A 295 -13.73 39.27 0.89
N GLU A 296 -14.32 38.25 1.51
CA GLU A 296 -15.60 38.32 2.23
C GLU A 296 -15.49 39.09 3.56
N GLY A 297 -14.27 39.48 3.98
CA GLY A 297 -14.03 40.20 5.23
C GLY A 297 -14.22 39.36 6.49
N ASN A 298 -14.37 38.04 6.36
CA ASN A 298 -14.57 37.12 7.47
C ASN A 298 -13.22 36.71 8.09
N LEU A 299 -12.60 37.64 8.83
CA LEU A 299 -11.32 37.43 9.51
C LEU A 299 -11.41 36.36 10.61
N GLU A 300 -12.58 36.19 11.24
CA GLU A 300 -12.82 35.19 12.29
C GLU A 300 -12.75 33.75 11.76
N ALA A 301 -13.21 33.51 10.53
CA ALA A 301 -13.11 32.19 9.89
C ALA A 301 -11.67 31.78 9.55
N LEU A 302 -10.75 32.74 9.45
CA LEU A 302 -9.32 32.49 9.20
C LEU A 302 -8.53 32.28 10.51
N ALA A 303 -9.11 32.63 11.65
CA ALA A 303 -8.46 32.44 12.95
C ALA A 303 -8.21 30.94 13.22
N PRO A 304 -7.05 30.56 13.79
CA PRO A 304 -6.78 29.18 14.13
C PRO A 304 -7.84 28.63 15.09
N LYS A 305 -8.51 27.54 14.69
CA LYS A 305 -9.51 26.87 15.52
C LYS A 305 -8.85 26.29 16.78
N ILE A 306 -9.05 26.95 17.91
CA ILE A 306 -8.54 26.49 19.21
C ILE A 306 -9.26 25.17 19.55
N PRO A 307 -8.52 24.05 19.76
CA PRO A 307 -9.10 22.78 20.15
C PRO A 307 -9.87 22.89 21.48
N LEU A 308 -10.97 22.16 21.61
CA LEU A 308 -11.88 22.21 22.77
C LEU A 308 -11.13 22.11 24.11
N GLN A 309 -10.12 21.25 24.20
CA GLN A 309 -9.37 21.02 25.42
C GLN A 309 -8.37 22.12 25.81
N ARG A 310 -8.14 23.11 24.92
CA ARG A 310 -7.30 24.28 25.17
C ARG A 310 -8.12 25.55 25.39
N GLN A 311 -9.44 25.47 25.29
CA GLN A 311 -10.35 26.59 25.53
C GLN A 311 -10.54 26.78 27.04
N SER A 312 -10.63 28.04 27.47
CA SER A 312 -10.97 28.44 28.84
C SER A 312 -12.41 28.94 28.97
N VAL A 313 -13.23 28.77 27.93
CA VAL A 313 -14.64 29.15 27.93
C VAL A 313 -15.41 28.22 28.86
N ASN A 314 -16.32 28.79 29.65
CA ASN A 314 -17.16 28.03 30.57
C ASN A 314 -18.02 27.01 29.80
N ILE A 315 -18.05 25.79 30.31
CA ILE A 315 -18.94 24.74 29.80
C ILE A 315 -20.36 25.07 30.27
N LEU A 316 -21.36 24.77 29.44
CA LEU A 316 -22.78 24.90 29.80
C LEU A 316 -23.05 24.21 31.15
N GLY A 317 -23.78 24.89 32.05
CA GLY A 317 -24.00 24.40 33.42
C GLY A 317 -24.72 25.34 34.37
N GLU A 318 -25.46 26.33 33.87
CA GLU A 318 -26.31 27.22 34.67
C GLU A 318 -27.37 26.45 35.48
N GLU A 319 -27.59 26.90 36.73
CA GLU A 319 -28.56 26.31 37.64
C GLU A 319 -30.00 26.59 37.20
N ASN A 320 -30.90 25.63 37.43
CA ASN A 320 -32.37 25.76 37.23
C ASN A 320 -32.87 26.00 35.79
N ARG A 321 -32.05 25.74 34.76
CA ARG A 321 -32.39 25.90 33.32
C ARG A 321 -33.09 24.69 32.66
N GLY A 322 -33.56 23.73 33.44
CA GLY A 322 -34.32 22.57 32.96
C GLY A 322 -33.49 21.31 32.67
N VAL A 323 -34.17 20.21 32.36
CA VAL A 323 -33.55 18.89 32.16
C VAL A 323 -32.76 18.84 30.85
N GLU A 324 -33.27 19.41 29.77
CA GLU A 324 -32.61 19.42 28.44
C GLU A 324 -31.24 20.11 28.52
N HIS A 325 -31.18 21.28 29.16
CA HIS A 325 -29.93 22.01 29.38
C HIS A 325 -28.90 21.19 30.18
N ASN A 326 -29.35 20.39 31.16
CA ASN A 326 -28.48 19.49 31.91
C ASN A 326 -27.95 18.33 31.06
N VAL A 327 -28.77 17.79 30.15
CA VAL A 327 -28.35 16.75 29.19
C VAL A 327 -27.32 17.30 28.22
N GLU A 328 -27.52 18.50 27.68
CA GLU A 328 -26.55 19.17 26.80
C GLU A 328 -25.23 19.48 27.53
N ALA A 329 -25.32 19.98 28.77
CA ALA A 329 -24.15 20.17 29.62
C ALA A 329 -23.37 18.87 29.84
N ALA A 330 -24.06 17.74 30.06
CA ALA A 330 -23.42 16.43 30.17
C ALA A 330 -22.72 16.03 28.87
N GLN A 331 -23.37 16.20 27.72
CA GLN A 331 -22.78 15.92 26.40
C GLN A 331 -21.52 16.75 26.15
N LYS A 332 -21.51 18.06 26.47
CA LYS A 332 -20.32 18.92 26.32
C LYS A 332 -19.16 18.51 27.24
N ARG A 333 -19.46 18.07 28.46
CA ARG A 333 -18.45 17.50 29.36
C ARG A 333 -17.87 16.20 28.80
N GLU A 334 -18.69 15.35 28.19
CA GLU A 334 -18.21 14.13 27.52
C GLU A 334 -17.35 14.42 26.29
N GLU A 335 -17.74 15.39 25.46
CA GLU A 335 -16.94 15.87 24.32
C GLU A 335 -15.54 16.30 24.77
N LEU A 336 -15.45 17.09 25.85
CA LEU A 336 -14.18 17.52 26.43
C LEU A 336 -13.35 16.32 26.95
N LYS A 337 -13.98 15.37 27.66
CA LYS A 337 -13.31 14.14 28.13
C LYS A 337 -12.75 13.32 26.95
N LYS A 338 -13.50 13.19 25.85
CA LYS A 338 -13.07 12.49 24.63
C LYS A 338 -11.89 13.21 23.97
N ALA A 339 -11.93 14.55 23.89
CA ALA A 339 -10.82 15.36 23.36
C ALA A 339 -9.54 15.20 24.20
N MET A 340 -9.64 15.30 25.52
CA MET A 340 -8.53 15.07 26.47
C MET A 340 -7.96 13.64 26.37
N ARG A 341 -8.81 12.63 26.15
CA ARG A 341 -8.35 11.24 25.95
C ARG A 341 -7.58 11.10 24.64
N LYS A 342 -7.98 11.78 23.57
CA LYS A 342 -7.26 11.78 22.28
C LYS A 342 -5.85 12.36 22.43
N GLU A 343 -5.72 13.51 23.08
CA GLU A 343 -4.41 14.14 23.34
C GLU A 343 -3.51 13.26 24.23
N ARG A 344 -4.05 12.70 25.32
CA ARG A 344 -3.29 11.75 26.16
C ARG A 344 -2.81 10.52 25.39
N ARG A 345 -3.64 9.94 24.52
CA ARG A 345 -3.24 8.81 23.66
C ARG A 345 -2.12 9.20 22.70
N ALA A 346 -2.19 10.38 22.09
CA ALA A 346 -1.13 10.88 21.22
C ALA A 346 0.18 11.08 22.00
N LYS A 347 0.12 11.73 23.17
CA LYS A 347 1.29 11.93 24.05
C LYS A 347 1.92 10.61 24.47
N ILE A 348 1.13 9.60 24.86
CA ILE A 348 1.65 8.26 25.20
C ILE A 348 2.37 7.62 24.01
N LYS A 349 1.81 7.74 22.80
CA LYS A 349 2.45 7.20 21.59
C LYS A 349 3.78 7.90 21.29
N GLU A 350 3.80 9.23 21.38
CA GLU A 350 5.01 10.04 21.20
C GLU A 350 6.08 9.68 22.23
N THR A 351 5.73 9.62 23.52
CA THR A 351 6.68 9.25 24.58
C THR A 351 7.20 7.83 24.41
N ASN A 352 6.33 6.89 24.01
CA ASN A 352 6.76 5.51 23.76
C ASN A 352 7.70 5.44 22.56
N TYR A 353 7.39 6.17 21.48
CA TYR A 353 8.23 6.25 20.29
C TYR A 353 9.61 6.82 20.62
N LEU A 354 9.66 8.00 21.27
CA LEU A 354 10.90 8.67 21.67
C LEU A 354 11.71 7.88 22.70
N LYS A 355 11.06 7.05 23.54
CA LYS A 355 11.75 6.16 24.49
C LYS A 355 12.35 4.93 23.83
N SER A 356 11.75 4.47 22.73
CA SER A 356 12.22 3.29 21.97
C SER A 356 13.23 3.62 20.88
N MET A 357 13.41 4.91 20.58
CA MET A 357 14.37 5.45 19.62
C MET A 357 15.66 5.78 20.34
#